data_AF-U1GKD7-F1
#
_entry.id   AF-U1GKD7-F1
#
_cell.length_a   1.000
_cell.length_b   1.000
_cell.length_c   1.000
_cell.angle_alpha   90.00
_cell.angle_beta   90.00
_cell.angle_gamma   90.00
#
_symmetry.space_group_name_H-M   'P 1'
#
loop_
_entity.id
_entity.type
_entity.pdbx_description
1 polymer ?
#
loop_
_entity_poly.entity_id
_entity_poly.type
_entity_poly.pdbx_seq_one_letter_code
_entity_poly.pdbx_strand_id
1 'polypeptide(L)'
;MTLTSSTLKTLQKGIKNDILPPTLKDAVTVTKELGFRYLWVDALCKFQDSLQDKAAEIVKMCQYYEDATLVIQPTGLTSVQDSFVETDGNAMLVASQASTYPSEKQLLKMCTVPYVDTYGQRNMITVEQDPTTFCPWKEPLHQRAWVLQERLLSRRAIIFPSGGGLIWQCKEGKQVDGRIYASDLSDEGLEPLLSHTSQQPQPHQIDDSWRTIIEDYSGRQMTDSTDELIAISALAEHYHECYGSTLGAYCAEIWHKFLLKVLNWVHSEDTLMTRPIFYRAPAWSWAAVDGKHRAEVFEDGNGHFLAQVQKCQTIPASSNIPFGAVKSGSLEIKGFLIQGVWSEDSKSMEFRDSRIHADLSSVTITHYPDTLDDKPSDMEIFHCLPLRTRSESMQDLAGLLLKPTDDGMYRRVGSFEAWVGLKIDPRTWFEQQEPQIITII
;
A
#
# COMPACT_ATOMS: atom_id res chain seq x y z
N MET A 1 -2.24 -26.63 -10.27
CA MET A 1 -1.67 -26.91 -11.60
C MET A 1 -0.85 -25.70 -12.00
N THR A 2 0.39 -25.89 -12.44
CA THR A 2 1.31 -24.79 -12.77
C THR A 2 2.18 -25.14 -13.99
N LEU A 3 2.62 -24.12 -14.73
CA LEU A 3 3.59 -24.27 -15.81
C LEU A 3 5.01 -24.40 -15.23
N THR A 4 5.65 -25.52 -15.51
CA THR A 4 7.05 -25.80 -15.20
C THR A 4 7.70 -26.47 -16.40
N SER A 5 9.02 -26.62 -16.37
CA SER A 5 9.77 -27.36 -17.40
C SER A 5 9.24 -28.78 -17.58
N SER A 6 8.79 -29.42 -16.50
CA SER A 6 8.23 -30.78 -16.52
C SER A 6 6.78 -30.84 -17.01
N THR A 7 5.97 -29.79 -16.79
CA THR A 7 4.55 -29.80 -17.19
C THR A 7 4.31 -29.21 -18.59
N LEU A 8 5.25 -28.45 -19.16
CA LEU A 8 5.12 -27.77 -20.46
C LEU A 8 4.53 -28.66 -21.57
N LYS A 9 5.15 -29.82 -21.83
CA LYS A 9 4.72 -30.73 -22.91
C LYS A 9 3.31 -31.27 -22.70
N THR A 10 2.88 -31.38 -21.45
CA THR A 10 1.52 -31.85 -21.10
C THR A 10 0.52 -30.72 -21.30
N LEU A 11 0.83 -29.52 -20.81
CA LEU A 11 -0.05 -28.35 -20.95
C LEU A 11 -0.25 -27.95 -22.42
N GLN A 12 0.79 -28.09 -23.27
CA GLN A 12 0.70 -27.83 -24.72
C GLN A 12 -0.25 -28.78 -25.47
N LYS A 13 -0.52 -29.99 -24.95
CA LYS A 13 -1.49 -30.92 -25.55
C LYS A 13 -2.95 -30.54 -25.27
N GLY A 14 -3.16 -29.52 -24.44
CA GLY A 14 -4.47 -29.10 -23.95
C GLY A 14 -4.72 -29.61 -22.53
N ILE A 15 -5.54 -28.84 -21.80
CA ILE A 15 -5.94 -29.13 -20.44
C ILE A 15 -7.41 -29.55 -20.49
N LYS A 16 -7.73 -30.71 -19.92
CA LYS A 16 -9.13 -31.15 -19.83
C LYS A 16 -9.85 -30.32 -18.76
N ASN A 17 -11.14 -30.06 -18.97
CA ASN A 17 -11.92 -29.18 -18.11
C ASN A 17 -12.21 -29.77 -16.71
N ASP A 18 -12.11 -31.09 -16.56
CA ASP A 18 -12.32 -31.86 -15.33
C ASP A 18 -11.14 -31.79 -14.36
N ILE A 19 -9.94 -31.47 -14.84
CA ILE A 19 -8.72 -31.33 -14.03
C ILE A 19 -8.38 -29.89 -13.67
N LEU A 20 -9.12 -28.91 -14.21
CA LEU A 20 -8.95 -27.50 -13.84
C LEU A 20 -9.54 -27.26 -12.46
N PRO A 21 -8.84 -26.52 -11.57
CA PRO A 21 -9.45 -25.99 -10.36
C PRO A 21 -10.70 -25.15 -10.70
N PRO A 22 -11.73 -25.16 -9.84
CA PRO A 22 -12.97 -24.42 -10.02
C PRO A 22 -12.79 -22.97 -10.49
N THR A 23 -11.93 -22.17 -9.85
CA THR A 23 -11.69 -20.78 -10.26
C THR A 23 -11.22 -20.67 -11.72
N LEU A 24 -10.33 -21.54 -12.17
CA LEU A 24 -9.83 -21.51 -13.54
C LEU A 24 -10.89 -22.00 -14.54
N LYS A 25 -11.73 -22.95 -14.13
CA LYS A 25 -12.85 -23.44 -14.93
C LYS A 25 -13.87 -22.34 -15.19
N ASP A 26 -14.16 -21.55 -14.16
CA ASP A 26 -15.04 -20.40 -14.23
C ASP A 26 -14.44 -19.30 -15.12
N ALA A 27 -13.17 -18.97 -14.93
CA ALA A 27 -12.47 -18.01 -15.79
C ALA A 27 -12.49 -18.42 -17.27
N VAL A 28 -12.29 -19.70 -17.58
CA VAL A 28 -12.41 -20.24 -18.95
C VAL A 28 -13.84 -20.10 -19.48
N THR A 29 -14.85 -20.34 -18.63
CA THR A 29 -16.26 -20.21 -19.00
C THR A 29 -16.59 -18.76 -19.33
N VAL A 30 -16.28 -17.82 -18.43
CA VAL A 30 -16.48 -16.38 -18.64
C VAL A 30 -15.76 -15.90 -19.90
N THR A 31 -14.51 -16.31 -20.11
CA THR A 31 -13.73 -15.96 -21.30
C THR A 31 -14.46 -16.36 -22.59
N LYS A 32 -14.99 -17.59 -22.64
CA LYS A 32 -15.69 -18.12 -23.82
C LYS A 32 -17.05 -17.45 -24.04
N GLU A 33 -17.83 -17.26 -22.98
CA GLU A 33 -19.16 -16.64 -23.05
C GLU A 33 -19.07 -15.16 -23.48
N LEU A 34 -17.99 -14.46 -23.10
CA LEU A 34 -17.71 -13.11 -23.60
C LEU A 34 -17.13 -13.08 -25.03
N GLY A 35 -16.96 -14.23 -25.68
CA GLY A 35 -16.46 -14.35 -27.05
C GLY A 35 -14.95 -14.22 -27.20
N PHE A 36 -14.18 -14.27 -26.11
CA PHE A 36 -12.73 -14.23 -26.16
C PHE A 36 -12.14 -15.62 -26.39
N ARG A 37 -11.02 -15.67 -27.12
CA ARG A 37 -10.30 -16.92 -27.42
C ARG A 37 -9.16 -17.22 -26.45
N TYR A 38 -8.55 -16.19 -25.88
CA TYR A 38 -7.33 -16.30 -25.09
C TYR A 38 -7.59 -15.87 -23.65
N LEU A 39 -7.05 -16.64 -22.71
CA LEU A 39 -7.04 -16.35 -21.28
C LEU A 39 -5.58 -16.48 -20.81
N TRP A 40 -5.06 -15.43 -20.20
CA TRP A 40 -3.76 -15.46 -19.56
C TRP A 40 -3.95 -15.70 -18.05
N VAL A 41 -3.18 -16.64 -17.50
CA VAL A 41 -3.17 -16.94 -16.07
C VAL A 41 -1.72 -17.11 -15.65
N ASP A 42 -1.29 -16.33 -14.67
CA ASP A 42 0.09 -16.28 -14.24
C ASP A 42 0.66 -17.69 -13.88
N ALA A 43 -0.12 -18.54 -13.21
CA ALA A 43 0.28 -19.89 -12.85
C ALA A 43 0.50 -20.81 -14.07
N LEU A 44 -0.10 -20.50 -15.23
CA LEU A 44 -0.09 -21.34 -16.44
C LEU A 44 0.68 -20.72 -17.62
N CYS A 45 0.99 -19.42 -17.57
CA CYS A 45 1.59 -18.68 -18.67
C CYS A 45 3.02 -18.18 -18.41
N LYS A 46 3.55 -18.34 -17.19
CA LYS A 46 4.98 -18.13 -16.85
C LYS A 46 5.56 -19.39 -16.16
N PHE A 47 6.84 -19.68 -16.39
CA PHE A 47 7.52 -20.82 -15.79
C PHE A 47 7.74 -20.59 -14.29
N GLN A 48 7.13 -21.44 -13.45
CA GLN A 48 7.24 -21.34 -12.00
C GLN A 48 8.58 -21.84 -11.44
N ASP A 49 9.32 -22.63 -12.21
CA ASP A 49 10.59 -23.24 -11.86
C ASP A 49 11.81 -22.54 -12.48
N SER A 50 11.62 -21.42 -13.19
CA SER A 50 12.70 -20.66 -13.84
C SER A 50 12.81 -19.25 -13.29
N LEU A 51 13.89 -18.95 -12.56
CA LEU A 51 14.18 -17.59 -12.07
C LEU A 51 14.41 -16.60 -13.22
N GLN A 52 15.05 -17.05 -14.30
CA GLN A 52 15.30 -16.24 -15.49
C GLN A 52 13.98 -15.82 -16.16
N ASP A 53 13.03 -16.76 -16.27
CA ASP A 53 11.72 -16.51 -16.85
C ASP A 53 10.91 -15.58 -15.94
N LYS A 54 10.85 -15.87 -14.63
CA LYS A 54 10.21 -14.97 -13.65
C LYS A 54 10.72 -13.54 -13.77
N ALA A 55 12.03 -13.33 -13.82
CA ALA A 55 12.61 -12.01 -13.98
C ALA A 55 12.20 -11.33 -15.31
N ALA A 56 12.16 -12.08 -16.41
CA ALA A 56 11.74 -11.56 -17.72
C ALA A 56 10.23 -11.23 -17.77
N GLU A 57 9.42 -12.00 -17.04
CA GLU A 57 7.96 -11.85 -16.98
C GLU A 57 7.54 -10.71 -16.03
N ILE A 58 8.27 -10.50 -14.93
CA ILE A 58 8.05 -9.38 -14.00
C ILE A 58 8.13 -8.03 -14.72
N VAL A 59 9.11 -7.86 -15.62
CA VAL A 59 9.29 -6.63 -16.42
C VAL A 59 8.08 -6.36 -17.32
N LYS A 60 7.32 -7.39 -17.70
CA LYS A 60 6.13 -7.27 -18.56
C LYS A 60 4.83 -7.13 -17.77
N MET A 61 4.87 -7.16 -16.43
CA MET A 61 3.65 -7.14 -15.61
C MET A 61 2.79 -5.92 -15.91
N CYS A 62 3.37 -4.75 -16.17
CA CYS A 62 2.61 -3.57 -16.59
C CYS A 62 1.78 -3.84 -17.85
N GLN A 63 2.45 -4.35 -18.89
CA GLN A 63 1.85 -4.61 -20.19
C GLN A 63 0.77 -5.70 -20.12
N TYR A 64 0.94 -6.73 -19.28
CA TYR A 64 -0.07 -7.78 -19.16
C TYR A 64 -1.43 -7.28 -18.72
N TYR A 65 -1.49 -6.31 -17.80
CA TYR A 65 -2.76 -5.76 -17.31
C TYR A 65 -3.20 -4.54 -18.10
N GLU A 66 -2.28 -3.68 -18.54
CA GLU A 66 -2.61 -2.48 -19.30
C GLU A 66 -3.12 -2.81 -20.72
N ASP A 67 -2.53 -3.79 -21.39
CA ASP A 67 -2.91 -4.18 -22.75
C ASP A 67 -3.95 -5.32 -22.79
N ALA A 68 -4.36 -5.85 -21.62
CA ALA A 68 -5.47 -6.79 -21.55
C ALA A 68 -6.77 -6.13 -22.03
N THR A 69 -7.52 -6.85 -22.86
CA THR A 69 -8.86 -6.40 -23.29
C THR A 69 -9.81 -6.27 -22.10
N LEU A 70 -9.74 -7.22 -21.16
CA LEU A 70 -10.55 -7.31 -19.96
C LEU A 70 -9.83 -8.19 -18.94
N VAL A 71 -9.85 -7.79 -17.67
CA VAL A 71 -9.32 -8.57 -16.54
C VAL A 71 -10.47 -9.10 -15.69
N ILE A 72 -10.43 -10.39 -15.36
CA ILE A 72 -11.43 -11.08 -14.54
C ILE A 72 -10.95 -11.09 -13.09
N GLN A 73 -11.72 -10.49 -12.18
CA GLN A 73 -11.35 -10.34 -10.78
C GLN A 73 -12.40 -10.99 -9.86
N PRO A 74 -12.21 -12.27 -9.50
CA PRO A 74 -13.09 -12.94 -8.54
C PRO A 74 -12.68 -12.58 -7.11
N THR A 75 -13.04 -11.37 -6.69
CA THR A 75 -12.44 -10.72 -5.51
C THR A 75 -12.82 -11.36 -4.19
N GLY A 76 -13.98 -12.02 -4.16
CA GLY A 76 -14.48 -12.72 -2.99
C GLY A 76 -13.78 -14.03 -2.67
N LEU A 77 -12.97 -14.57 -3.58
CA LEU A 77 -12.38 -15.90 -3.40
C LEU A 77 -11.16 -15.89 -2.48
N THR A 78 -11.08 -16.87 -1.58
CA THR A 78 -9.90 -17.11 -0.73
C THR A 78 -9.04 -18.27 -1.23
N SER A 79 -9.60 -19.16 -2.06
CA SER A 79 -8.90 -20.32 -2.62
C SER A 79 -9.18 -20.51 -4.11
N VAL A 80 -8.19 -21.05 -4.82
CA VAL A 80 -8.33 -21.48 -6.23
C VAL A 80 -9.31 -22.68 -6.39
N GLN A 81 -9.68 -23.30 -5.27
CA GLN A 81 -10.66 -24.38 -5.23
C GLN A 81 -12.09 -23.88 -5.12
N ASP A 82 -12.28 -22.57 -5.02
CA ASP A 82 -13.60 -21.95 -4.94
C ASP A 82 -14.08 -21.55 -6.34
N SER A 83 -15.40 -21.58 -6.53
CA SER A 83 -16.07 -21.20 -7.76
C SER A 83 -16.71 -19.82 -7.57
N PHE A 84 -16.63 -18.96 -8.58
CA PHE A 84 -17.25 -17.64 -8.63
C PHE A 84 -18.35 -17.52 -9.69
N VAL A 85 -18.61 -18.59 -10.45
CA VAL A 85 -19.71 -18.68 -11.41
C VAL A 85 -20.64 -19.83 -11.00
N GLU A 86 -21.92 -19.52 -10.82
CA GLU A 86 -22.94 -20.53 -10.52
C GLU A 86 -23.26 -21.38 -11.76
N THR A 87 -23.30 -22.70 -11.61
CA THR A 87 -23.84 -23.61 -12.66
C THR A 87 -25.30 -24.01 -12.42
N ASP A 88 -25.82 -23.85 -11.20
CA ASP A 88 -27.17 -24.28 -10.83
C ASP A 88 -27.87 -23.17 -10.05
N GLY A 89 -28.89 -22.56 -10.65
CA GLY A 89 -29.54 -21.31 -10.20
C GLY A 89 -30.31 -21.36 -8.87
N ASN A 90 -29.66 -21.78 -7.78
CA ASN A 90 -30.14 -21.67 -6.40
C ASN A 90 -28.97 -21.35 -5.46
N ALA A 91 -28.90 -20.07 -5.05
CA ALA A 91 -28.26 -19.53 -3.85
C ALA A 91 -26.72 -19.50 -3.77
N MET A 92 -26.14 -18.41 -4.28
CA MET A 92 -25.18 -17.49 -3.65
C MET A 92 -24.40 -18.04 -2.45
N LEU A 93 -23.18 -18.51 -2.70
CA LEU A 93 -22.21 -18.80 -1.64
C LEU A 93 -21.13 -17.72 -1.58
N VAL A 94 -21.20 -16.95 -0.49
CA VAL A 94 -20.14 -16.15 0.10
C VAL A 94 -18.97 -17.06 0.44
N ALA A 95 -17.82 -16.87 -0.20
CA ALA A 95 -16.56 -17.39 0.32
C ALA A 95 -16.13 -16.50 1.49
N SER A 96 -16.45 -16.90 2.73
CA SER A 96 -15.80 -16.35 3.92
C SER A 96 -15.16 -17.47 4.73
N GLN A 97 -13.83 -17.54 4.69
CA GLN A 97 -13.03 -18.08 5.79
C GLN A 97 -11.83 -17.17 5.98
N ALA A 98 -12.01 -16.16 6.84
CA ALA A 98 -10.98 -15.57 7.70
C ALA A 98 -11.60 -14.42 8.52
N SER A 99 -12.36 -14.75 9.56
CA SER A 99 -12.46 -13.87 10.72
C SER A 99 -12.66 -14.73 11.96
N THR A 100 -12.06 -14.29 13.07
CA THR A 100 -11.90 -14.96 14.37
C THR A 100 -13.20 -15.18 15.15
N TYR A 101 -14.36 -15.17 14.48
CA TYR A 101 -15.67 -15.45 15.05
C TYR A 101 -16.22 -16.80 14.56
N PRO A 102 -16.84 -17.61 15.44
CA PRO A 102 -17.20 -18.98 15.12
C PRO A 102 -18.35 -19.04 14.11
N SER A 103 -18.01 -19.59 12.94
CA SER A 103 -18.80 -20.54 12.15
C SER A 103 -20.31 -20.29 12.00
N GLU A 104 -20.70 -19.67 10.89
CA GLU A 104 -21.84 -20.13 10.09
C GLU A 104 -21.57 -19.70 8.64
N LYS A 105 -21.70 -20.64 7.69
CA LYS A 105 -21.77 -20.31 6.26
C LYS A 105 -22.93 -19.34 6.10
N GLN A 106 -22.64 -18.05 5.93
CA GLN A 106 -23.67 -17.03 5.79
C GLN A 106 -24.21 -17.08 4.37
N LEU A 107 -24.93 -18.17 4.05
CA LEU A 107 -25.95 -18.13 3.01
C LEU A 107 -26.88 -16.98 3.39
N LEU A 108 -27.06 -16.00 2.51
CA LEU A 108 -28.04 -14.93 2.74
C LEU A 108 -29.37 -15.58 3.13
N LYS A 109 -29.84 -15.36 4.36
CA LYS A 109 -31.17 -15.81 4.77
C LYS A 109 -32.19 -14.90 4.10
N MET A 110 -32.59 -15.25 2.88
CA MET A 110 -33.87 -14.77 2.35
C MET A 110 -34.96 -15.38 3.23
N CYS A 111 -35.74 -14.55 3.91
CA CYS A 111 -36.93 -15.02 4.61
C CYS A 111 -38.17 -14.43 3.95
N THR A 112 -39.11 -15.31 3.61
CA THR A 112 -40.39 -14.89 3.07
C THR A 112 -41.38 -14.83 4.21
N VAL A 113 -41.85 -13.62 4.52
CA VAL A 113 -42.82 -13.38 5.58
C VAL A 113 -44.21 -13.28 4.95
N PRO A 114 -45.14 -14.21 5.25
CA PRO A 114 -46.52 -14.07 4.79
C PRO A 114 -47.20 -12.90 5.51
N TYR A 115 -47.99 -12.12 4.78
CA TYR A 115 -48.86 -11.09 5.34
C TYR A 115 -50.24 -11.11 4.68
N VAL A 116 -51.19 -10.44 5.33
CA VAL A 116 -52.53 -10.21 4.77
C VAL A 116 -52.67 -8.72 4.53
N ASP A 117 -53.01 -8.34 3.30
CA ASP A 117 -53.20 -6.93 2.96
C ASP A 117 -54.55 -6.38 3.50
N THR A 118 -54.78 -5.08 3.30
CA THR A 118 -56.00 -4.40 3.74
C THR A 118 -57.27 -4.89 3.05
N TYR A 119 -57.16 -5.68 1.97
CA TYR A 119 -58.27 -6.30 1.24
C TYR A 119 -58.48 -7.77 1.64
N GLY A 120 -57.71 -8.29 2.61
CA GLY A 120 -57.79 -9.68 3.06
C GLY A 120 -57.05 -10.68 2.17
N GLN A 121 -56.24 -10.22 1.22
CA GLN A 121 -55.46 -11.12 0.36
C GLN A 121 -54.16 -11.53 1.03
N ARG A 122 -53.82 -12.82 0.95
CA ARG A 122 -52.54 -13.35 1.41
C ARG A 122 -51.45 -13.01 0.40
N ASN A 123 -50.46 -12.27 0.84
CA ASN A 123 -49.30 -11.87 0.07
C ASN A 123 -48.02 -12.28 0.81
N MET A 124 -46.88 -12.14 0.13
CA MET A 124 -45.57 -12.50 0.66
C MET A 124 -44.65 -11.28 0.59
N ILE A 125 -43.96 -10.97 1.68
CA ILE A 125 -42.82 -10.05 1.68
C ILE A 125 -41.56 -10.89 1.67
N THR A 126 -40.73 -10.73 0.66
CA THR A 126 -39.37 -11.26 0.68
C THR A 126 -38.50 -10.25 1.42
N VAL A 127 -38.02 -10.62 2.61
CA VAL A 127 -37.00 -9.87 3.33
C VAL A 127 -35.67 -10.47 2.93
N GLU A 128 -34.89 -9.68 2.20
CA GLU A 128 -33.50 -10.01 1.90
C GLU A 128 -32.63 -9.37 2.99
N GLN A 129 -31.61 -10.10 3.46
CA GLN A 129 -30.56 -9.47 4.24
C GLN A 129 -29.92 -8.38 3.38
N ASP A 130 -29.72 -7.21 3.97
CA ASP A 130 -29.17 -6.02 3.31
C ASP A 130 -28.02 -6.41 2.38
N PRO A 131 -28.04 -6.03 1.08
CA PRO A 131 -26.91 -6.22 0.20
C PRO A 131 -25.63 -5.77 0.90
N THR A 132 -24.66 -6.68 1.01
CA THR A 132 -23.40 -6.34 1.66
C THR A 132 -22.74 -5.23 0.86
N THR A 133 -22.51 -4.08 1.49
CA THR A 133 -21.72 -2.99 0.94
C THR A 133 -20.45 -3.55 0.30
N PHE A 134 -20.30 -3.39 -1.01
CA PHE A 134 -19.03 -3.77 -1.65
C PHE A 134 -17.93 -2.90 -1.07
N CYS A 135 -16.92 -3.54 -0.49
CA CYS A 135 -15.86 -2.85 0.20
C CYS A 135 -14.53 -3.36 -0.35
N PRO A 136 -13.94 -2.68 -1.36
CA PRO A 136 -12.82 -3.22 -2.12
C PRO A 136 -11.66 -3.68 -1.26
N TRP A 137 -11.32 -2.97 -0.17
CA TRP A 137 -10.21 -3.31 0.72
C TRP A 137 -10.51 -4.46 1.69
N LYS A 138 -11.77 -4.89 1.83
CA LYS A 138 -12.14 -6.08 2.61
C LYS A 138 -12.15 -7.36 1.77
N GLU A 139 -12.20 -7.23 0.44
CA GLU A 139 -12.22 -8.39 -0.46
C GLU A 139 -10.93 -9.21 -0.36
N PRO A 140 -11.00 -10.53 -0.16
CA PRO A 140 -9.82 -11.38 0.02
C PRO A 140 -8.75 -11.25 -1.06
N LEU A 141 -9.14 -11.18 -2.34
CA LEU A 141 -8.19 -11.03 -3.44
C LEU A 141 -7.44 -9.71 -3.37
N HIS A 142 -8.15 -8.61 -3.04
CA HIS A 142 -7.57 -7.27 -2.96
C HIS A 142 -6.65 -7.08 -1.75
N GLN A 143 -6.73 -7.94 -0.74
CA GLN A 143 -5.77 -7.93 0.36
C GLN A 143 -4.37 -8.36 -0.07
N ARG A 144 -4.17 -8.90 -1.28
CA ARG A 144 -2.85 -9.34 -1.76
C ARG A 144 -2.10 -8.17 -2.40
N ALA A 145 -0.82 -8.00 -2.05
CA ALA A 145 0.01 -6.88 -2.51
C ALA A 145 0.16 -6.85 -4.04
N TRP A 146 0.52 -7.98 -4.66
CA TRP A 146 0.61 -8.12 -6.11
C TRP A 146 -0.67 -7.72 -6.86
N VAL A 147 -1.85 -7.91 -6.25
CA VAL A 147 -3.15 -7.62 -6.89
C VAL A 147 -3.39 -6.12 -7.05
N LEU A 148 -2.70 -5.25 -6.30
CA LEU A 148 -2.89 -3.80 -6.42
C LEU A 148 -2.60 -3.31 -7.83
N GLN A 149 -1.43 -3.66 -8.37
CA GLN A 149 -1.05 -3.28 -9.73
C GLN A 149 -1.96 -3.96 -10.77
N GLU A 150 -2.40 -5.20 -10.53
CA GLU A 150 -3.32 -5.90 -11.44
C GLU A 150 -4.63 -5.11 -11.57
N ARG A 151 -5.12 -4.58 -10.45
CA ARG A 151 -6.34 -3.77 -10.41
C ARG A 151 -6.15 -2.39 -11.03
N LEU A 152 -5.11 -1.67 -10.65
CA LEU A 152 -4.94 -0.26 -11.05
C LEU A 152 -4.46 -0.08 -12.50
N LEU A 153 -3.71 -1.03 -13.04
CA LEU A 153 -3.24 -0.98 -14.43
C LEU A 153 -4.29 -1.49 -15.42
N SER A 154 -5.25 -2.29 -14.96
CA SER A 154 -6.33 -2.81 -15.80
C SER A 154 -7.20 -1.68 -16.37
N ARG A 155 -7.25 -1.56 -17.70
CA ARG A 155 -8.12 -0.57 -18.37
C ARG A 155 -9.60 -0.94 -18.29
N ARG A 156 -9.89 -2.23 -18.18
CA ARG A 156 -11.24 -2.80 -18.05
C ARG A 156 -11.18 -4.01 -17.13
N ALA A 157 -12.09 -4.07 -16.17
CA ALA A 157 -12.24 -5.20 -15.28
C ALA A 157 -13.69 -5.63 -15.16
N ILE A 158 -13.88 -6.95 -15.01
CA ILE A 158 -15.12 -7.55 -14.57
C ILE A 158 -14.86 -8.15 -13.19
N ILE A 159 -15.54 -7.63 -12.18
CA ILE A 159 -15.30 -7.92 -10.78
C ILE A 159 -16.47 -8.75 -10.27
N PHE A 160 -16.18 -9.87 -9.61
CA PHE A 160 -17.14 -10.74 -8.94
C PHE A 160 -16.93 -10.63 -7.41
N PRO A 161 -17.70 -9.76 -6.72
CA PRO A 161 -17.55 -9.51 -5.30
C PRO A 161 -17.95 -10.68 -4.40
N SER A 162 -17.43 -10.70 -3.17
CA SER A 162 -17.84 -11.64 -2.11
C SER A 162 -19.34 -11.59 -1.80
N GLY A 163 -19.96 -10.41 -1.94
CA GLY A 163 -21.39 -10.17 -1.72
C GLY A 163 -22.33 -10.64 -2.83
N GLY A 164 -21.78 -11.14 -3.94
CA GLY A 164 -22.53 -11.42 -5.16
C GLY A 164 -22.72 -10.19 -6.05
N GLY A 165 -23.37 -10.39 -7.20
CA GLY A 165 -23.46 -9.37 -8.25
C GLY A 165 -22.19 -9.31 -9.11
N LEU A 166 -22.13 -8.29 -9.96
CA LEU A 166 -21.10 -8.10 -10.96
C LEU A 166 -20.80 -6.61 -11.10
N ILE A 167 -19.53 -6.24 -11.13
CA ILE A 167 -19.11 -4.86 -11.39
C ILE A 167 -18.30 -4.83 -12.69
N TRP A 168 -18.75 -4.01 -13.62
CA TRP A 168 -18.01 -3.65 -14.82
C TRP A 168 -17.31 -2.33 -14.56
N GLN A 169 -15.99 -2.31 -14.67
CA GLN A 169 -15.19 -1.12 -14.45
C GLN A 169 -14.34 -0.83 -15.70
N CYS A 170 -14.28 0.43 -16.09
CA CYS A 170 -13.31 0.94 -17.06
C CYS A 170 -12.88 2.37 -16.69
N LYS A 171 -11.99 2.97 -17.49
CA LYS A 171 -11.53 4.35 -17.30
C LYS A 171 -12.63 5.43 -17.42
N GLU A 172 -13.76 5.11 -18.04
CA GLU A 172 -14.86 6.07 -18.24
C GLU A 172 -15.97 5.92 -17.18
N GLY A 173 -15.95 4.84 -16.39
CA GLY A 173 -16.93 4.65 -15.34
C GLY A 173 -17.09 3.21 -14.89
N LYS A 174 -18.06 3.03 -14.00
CA LYS A 174 -18.44 1.76 -13.41
C LYS A 174 -19.92 1.50 -13.65
N GLN A 175 -20.27 0.25 -13.89
CA GLN A 175 -21.64 -0.25 -13.97
C GLN A 175 -21.77 -1.47 -13.08
N VAL A 176 -22.92 -1.60 -12.44
CA VAL A 176 -23.21 -2.69 -11.52
C VAL A 176 -24.39 -3.48 -12.06
N ASP A 177 -24.28 -4.79 -12.01
CA ASP A 177 -25.38 -5.71 -12.26
C ASP A 177 -25.58 -6.61 -11.02
N GLY A 178 -26.83 -6.84 -10.65
CA GLY A 178 -27.21 -7.59 -9.45
C GLY A 178 -27.24 -6.76 -8.15
N ARG A 179 -26.89 -7.41 -7.03
CA ARG A 179 -27.18 -6.95 -5.65
C ARG A 179 -26.06 -6.11 -5.03
N ILE A 180 -25.60 -5.05 -5.69
CA ILE A 180 -24.59 -4.12 -5.14
C ILE A 180 -25.15 -2.69 -5.23
N TYR A 181 -25.01 -1.87 -4.17
CA TYR A 181 -25.51 -0.50 -4.20
C TYR A 181 -24.51 0.47 -4.85
N ALA A 182 -25.03 1.45 -5.61
CA ALA A 182 -24.20 2.43 -6.30
C ALA A 182 -23.42 3.38 -5.36
N SER A 183 -23.86 3.52 -4.10
CA SER A 183 -23.11 4.23 -3.04
C SER A 183 -21.79 3.56 -2.67
N ASP A 184 -21.58 2.32 -3.09
CA ASP A 184 -20.44 1.47 -2.73
C ASP A 184 -19.31 1.53 -3.78
N LEU A 185 -19.46 2.39 -4.79
CA LEU A 185 -18.55 2.46 -5.95
C LEU A 185 -17.48 3.55 -5.82
N SER A 186 -17.49 4.34 -4.74
CA SER A 186 -16.40 5.28 -4.47
C SER A 186 -15.14 4.49 -4.12
N ASP A 187 -14.28 4.31 -5.12
CA ASP A 187 -12.86 4.01 -4.90
C ASP A 187 -12.24 5.29 -4.31
N GLU A 188 -12.57 5.59 -3.05
CA GLU A 188 -12.08 6.77 -2.35
C GLU A 188 -10.54 6.74 -2.37
N GLY A 189 -9.97 7.45 -3.35
CA GLY A 189 -8.57 7.84 -3.40
C GLY A 189 -7.69 7.24 -4.51
N LEU A 190 -8.13 6.23 -5.29
CA LEU A 190 -7.27 5.62 -6.34
C LEU A 190 -7.64 6.05 -7.78
N GLU A 191 -8.81 6.66 -7.97
CA GLU A 191 -9.32 7.17 -9.25
C GLU A 191 -8.51 8.28 -9.96
N PRO A 192 -7.66 9.11 -9.28
CA PRO A 192 -6.93 10.18 -9.98
C PRO A 192 -5.98 9.66 -11.08
N LEU A 193 -5.55 8.39 -11.00
CA LEU A 193 -4.76 7.75 -12.04
C LEU A 193 -5.54 7.48 -13.34
N LEU A 194 -6.87 7.38 -13.26
CA LEU A 194 -7.73 6.90 -14.34
C LEU A 194 -8.56 8.03 -14.97
N SER A 195 -8.68 9.18 -14.28
CA SER A 195 -9.46 10.31 -14.79
C SER A 195 -8.69 11.05 -15.90
N HIS A 196 -9.11 10.83 -17.16
CA HIS A 196 -8.81 11.75 -18.26
C HIS A 196 -9.58 13.05 -18.08
N THR A 197 -9.30 13.80 -17.01
CA THR A 197 -9.72 15.19 -16.93
C THR A 197 -8.90 15.98 -17.95
N SER A 198 -9.54 16.94 -18.63
CA SER A 198 -8.88 17.80 -19.63
C SER A 198 -7.83 18.75 -19.04
N GLN A 199 -7.68 18.76 -17.71
CA GLN A 199 -6.69 19.56 -16.98
C GLN A 199 -5.63 18.64 -16.39
N GLN A 200 -4.36 18.97 -16.63
CA GLN A 200 -3.23 18.30 -16.00
C GLN A 200 -3.29 18.47 -14.48
N PRO A 201 -3.15 17.39 -13.70
CA PRO A 201 -3.20 17.46 -12.25
C PRO A 201 -2.04 18.32 -11.72
N GLN A 202 -2.31 19.09 -10.67
CA GLN A 202 -1.28 19.85 -9.98
C GLN A 202 -0.31 18.90 -9.25
N PRO A 203 0.96 19.29 -9.04
CA PRO A 203 1.94 18.39 -8.42
C PRO A 203 1.51 17.80 -7.07
N HIS A 204 0.80 18.55 -6.23
CA HIS A 204 0.33 18.05 -4.93
C HIS A 204 -0.74 16.95 -5.09
N GLN A 205 -1.62 17.07 -6.09
CA GLN A 205 -2.66 16.05 -6.38
C GLN A 205 -2.01 14.74 -6.84
N ILE A 206 -0.91 14.85 -7.60
CA ILE A 206 -0.09 13.71 -7.99
C ILE A 206 0.49 13.06 -6.73
N ASP A 207 1.17 13.83 -5.86
CA ASP A 207 1.71 13.29 -4.59
C ASP A 207 0.65 12.62 -3.71
N ASP A 208 -0.48 13.29 -3.50
CA ASP A 208 -1.57 12.78 -2.68
C ASP A 208 -2.08 11.43 -3.21
N SER A 209 -2.24 11.32 -4.53
CA SER A 209 -2.65 10.08 -5.18
C SER A 209 -1.63 8.94 -5.00
N TRP A 210 -0.33 9.23 -5.20
CA TRP A 210 0.72 8.24 -4.98
C TRP A 210 0.78 7.79 -3.52
N ARG A 211 0.63 8.71 -2.57
CA ARG A 211 0.60 8.38 -1.15
C ARG A 211 -0.59 7.51 -0.79
N THR A 212 -1.77 7.77 -1.32
CA THR A 212 -2.93 6.90 -1.11
C THR A 212 -2.67 5.48 -1.63
N ILE A 213 -2.00 5.35 -2.78
CA ILE A 213 -1.57 4.05 -3.32
C ILE A 213 -0.62 3.36 -2.33
N ILE A 214 0.41 4.04 -1.83
CA ILE A 214 1.39 3.47 -0.89
C ILE A 214 0.76 3.08 0.45
N GLU A 215 -0.14 3.91 0.99
CA GLU A 215 -0.85 3.62 2.24
C GLU A 215 -1.75 2.39 2.12
N ASP A 216 -2.44 2.23 0.99
CA ASP A 216 -3.21 1.01 0.70
C ASP A 216 -2.26 -0.19 0.49
N TYR A 217 -1.22 -0.02 -0.32
CA TYR A 217 -0.25 -1.07 -0.66
C TYR A 217 0.45 -1.67 0.56
N SER A 218 0.99 -0.82 1.43
CA SER A 218 1.74 -1.24 2.63
C SER A 218 0.89 -2.02 3.64
N GLY A 219 -0.44 -1.91 3.57
CA GLY A 219 -1.36 -2.70 4.39
C GLY A 219 -1.75 -4.06 3.79
N ARG A 220 -1.28 -4.39 2.59
CA ARG A 220 -1.62 -5.64 1.89
C ARG A 220 -0.68 -6.77 2.30
N GLN A 221 -1.19 -7.99 2.20
CA GLN A 221 -0.48 -9.22 2.51
C GLN A 221 0.50 -9.57 1.39
N MET A 222 1.72 -9.87 1.80
CA MET A 222 2.80 -10.37 0.94
C MET A 222 3.22 -11.77 1.39
N THR A 223 3.33 -12.71 0.45
CA THR A 223 3.79 -14.08 0.74
C THR A 223 5.31 -14.15 0.85
N ASP A 224 6.03 -13.44 -0.02
CA ASP A 224 7.48 -13.34 -0.01
C ASP A 224 7.87 -11.88 0.20
N SER A 225 8.44 -11.58 1.36
CA SER A 225 8.76 -10.22 1.76
C SER A 225 9.91 -9.59 0.94
N THR A 226 10.58 -10.37 0.08
CA THR A 226 11.56 -9.87 -0.88
C THR A 226 10.91 -9.28 -2.15
N ASP A 227 9.64 -9.61 -2.40
CA ASP A 227 8.87 -9.10 -3.54
C ASP A 227 8.23 -7.73 -3.26
N GLU A 228 8.34 -7.20 -2.04
CA GLU A 228 7.64 -5.98 -1.58
C GLU A 228 7.81 -4.78 -2.52
N LEU A 229 9.02 -4.49 -3.01
CA LEU A 229 9.22 -3.39 -3.96
C LEU A 229 8.96 -3.80 -5.41
N ILE A 230 9.06 -5.11 -5.69
CA ILE A 230 8.86 -5.64 -7.04
C ILE A 230 7.37 -5.61 -7.40
N ALA A 231 6.50 -5.94 -6.45
CA ALA A 231 5.07 -6.09 -6.65
C ALA A 231 4.30 -4.77 -6.88
N ILE A 232 4.95 -3.62 -6.67
CA ILE A 232 4.43 -2.29 -7.02
C ILE A 232 5.22 -1.63 -8.17
N SER A 233 6.37 -2.19 -8.56
CA SER A 233 7.31 -1.56 -9.49
C SER A 233 6.71 -1.20 -10.86
N ALA A 234 5.82 -2.03 -11.40
CA ALA A 234 5.16 -1.75 -12.68
C ALA A 234 4.21 -0.55 -12.57
N LEU A 235 3.52 -0.41 -11.43
CA LEU A 235 2.68 0.74 -11.15
C LEU A 235 3.53 2.01 -10.98
N ALA A 236 4.67 1.92 -10.28
CA ALA A 236 5.61 3.02 -10.13
C ALA A 236 6.21 3.48 -11.46
N GLU A 237 6.56 2.55 -12.35
CA GLU A 237 7.05 2.82 -13.70
C GLU A 237 5.99 3.58 -14.52
N HIS A 238 4.75 3.07 -14.58
CA HIS A 238 3.64 3.76 -15.24
C HIS A 238 3.37 5.15 -14.66
N TYR A 239 3.49 5.29 -13.33
CA TYR A 239 3.35 6.56 -12.63
C TYR A 239 4.44 7.56 -13.06
N HIS A 240 5.68 7.08 -13.19
CA HIS A 240 6.80 7.88 -13.67
C HIS A 240 6.67 8.26 -15.14
N GLU A 241 6.16 7.38 -15.99
CA GLU A 241 5.90 7.70 -17.40
C GLU A 241 4.89 8.85 -17.53
N CYS A 242 3.86 8.86 -16.68
CA CYS A 242 2.85 9.91 -16.69
C CYS A 242 3.33 11.22 -16.05
N TYR A 243 4.09 11.15 -14.95
CA TYR A 243 4.33 12.31 -14.06
C TYR A 243 5.80 12.55 -13.69
N GLY A 244 6.73 11.77 -14.22
CA GLY A 244 8.16 11.80 -13.86
C GLY A 244 8.83 13.15 -14.09
N SER A 245 8.44 13.90 -15.12
CA SER A 245 8.92 15.27 -15.35
C SER A 245 8.53 16.23 -14.22
N THR A 246 7.42 15.95 -13.54
CA THR A 246 6.92 16.75 -12.42
C THR A 246 7.49 16.28 -11.09
N LEU A 247 7.67 14.96 -10.92
CA LEU A 247 8.04 14.30 -9.66
C LEU A 247 9.55 14.19 -9.42
N GLY A 248 10.33 14.11 -10.50
CA GLY A 248 11.77 13.89 -10.45
C GLY A 248 12.13 12.42 -10.22
N ALA A 249 13.33 12.20 -9.66
CA ALA A 249 13.87 10.86 -9.45
C ALA A 249 13.02 10.04 -8.46
N TYR A 250 12.95 8.74 -8.70
CA TYR A 250 12.33 7.76 -7.82
C TYR A 250 13.38 7.05 -6.97
N CYS A 251 13.24 7.14 -5.66
CA CYS A 251 14.21 6.60 -4.72
C CYS A 251 13.48 5.75 -3.68
N ALA A 252 13.49 4.43 -3.86
CA ALA A 252 12.88 3.45 -2.94
C ALA A 252 11.46 3.86 -2.49
N GLU A 253 10.54 3.93 -3.47
CA GLU A 253 9.11 4.27 -3.32
C GLU A 253 8.78 5.75 -3.11
N ILE A 254 9.78 6.62 -3.05
CA ILE A 254 9.58 8.06 -2.81
C ILE A 254 10.08 8.91 -3.98
N TRP A 255 9.25 9.84 -4.41
CA TRP A 255 9.61 10.83 -5.43
C TRP A 255 10.41 12.00 -4.83
N HIS A 256 11.49 12.39 -5.49
CA HIS A 256 12.41 13.43 -5.03
C HIS A 256 11.70 14.74 -4.65
N LYS A 257 10.73 15.19 -5.45
CA LYS A 257 10.01 16.46 -5.22
C LYS A 257 9.30 16.54 -3.87
N PHE A 258 8.82 15.41 -3.35
CA PHE A 258 8.03 15.34 -2.12
C PHE A 258 8.76 14.63 -0.98
N LEU A 259 10.04 14.32 -1.17
CA LEU A 259 10.85 13.55 -0.23
C LEU A 259 10.77 14.11 1.21
N LEU A 260 11.00 15.41 1.42
CA LEU A 260 10.89 16.02 2.76
C LEU A 260 9.49 15.96 3.37
N LYS A 261 8.45 15.96 2.53
CA LYS A 261 7.05 15.89 3.00
C LYS A 261 6.72 14.51 3.55
N VAL A 262 7.23 13.46 2.90
CA VAL A 262 6.89 12.07 3.21
C VAL A 262 7.91 11.37 4.13
N LEU A 263 9.11 11.94 4.30
CA LEU A 263 10.11 11.40 5.21
C LEU A 263 9.61 11.35 6.66
N ASN A 264 8.62 12.13 7.07
CA ASN A 264 8.03 12.08 8.41
C ASN A 264 6.99 10.97 8.61
N TRP A 265 7.04 9.88 7.82
CA TRP A 265 6.10 8.79 7.97
C TRP A 265 6.12 8.12 9.35
N VAL A 266 4.99 7.51 9.71
CA VAL A 266 4.81 6.72 10.95
C VAL A 266 4.01 5.46 10.66
N HIS A 267 4.03 4.49 11.57
CA HIS A 267 3.18 3.30 11.45
C HIS A 267 1.74 3.59 11.88
N SER A 268 0.78 3.01 11.17
CA SER A 268 -0.65 3.15 11.52
C SER A 268 -1.07 2.28 12.69
N GLU A 269 -0.33 1.21 12.99
CA GLU A 269 -0.69 0.24 14.01
C GLU A 269 -0.06 0.58 15.36
N ASP A 270 -0.75 0.24 16.44
CA ASP A 270 -0.23 0.42 17.80
C ASP A 270 0.87 -0.59 18.15
N THR A 271 0.89 -1.73 17.45
CA THR A 271 1.95 -2.73 17.58
C THR A 271 3.17 -2.31 16.77
N LEU A 272 4.28 -2.03 17.44
CA LEU A 272 5.55 -1.76 16.76
C LEU A 272 6.06 -3.03 16.06
N MET A 273 6.43 -2.88 14.80
CA MET A 273 6.85 -3.97 13.92
C MET A 273 8.36 -4.15 13.92
N THR A 274 8.86 -5.23 13.32
CA THR A 274 10.30 -5.53 13.20
C THR A 274 10.83 -5.11 11.83
N ARG A 275 12.15 -4.96 11.74
CA ARG A 275 12.80 -4.83 10.43
C ARG A 275 12.82 -6.19 9.72
N PRO A 276 12.76 -6.21 8.38
CA PRO A 276 12.94 -7.44 7.62
C PRO A 276 14.31 -8.08 7.91
N ILE A 277 14.36 -9.42 7.94
CA ILE A 277 15.61 -10.17 8.18
C ILE A 277 16.65 -9.88 7.08
N PHE A 278 16.19 -9.66 5.85
CA PHE A 278 17.04 -9.33 4.70
C PHE A 278 16.85 -7.87 4.30
N TYR A 279 17.91 -7.24 3.81
CA TYR A 279 17.84 -5.87 3.31
C TYR A 279 16.80 -5.75 2.19
N ARG A 280 15.84 -4.82 2.37
CA ARG A 280 14.77 -4.53 1.43
C ARG A 280 14.85 -3.09 0.89
N ALA A 281 15.08 -2.13 1.77
CA ALA A 281 15.12 -0.71 1.45
C ALA A 281 16.03 0.07 2.42
N PRO A 282 16.51 1.27 2.03
CA PRO A 282 17.23 2.21 2.89
C PRO A 282 16.38 2.60 4.11
N ALA A 283 17.00 2.91 5.26
CA ALA A 283 16.24 3.07 6.51
C ALA A 283 15.25 4.26 6.51
N TRP A 284 15.43 5.22 5.61
CA TRP A 284 14.52 6.36 5.42
C TRP A 284 13.27 6.02 4.58
N SER A 285 13.26 4.88 3.88
CA SER A 285 12.10 4.39 3.13
C SER A 285 11.12 3.68 4.09
N TRP A 286 9.82 3.86 3.85
CA TRP A 286 8.77 3.17 4.61
C TRP A 286 8.87 1.64 4.50
N ALA A 287 9.42 1.13 3.38
CA ALA A 287 9.60 -0.29 3.16
C ALA A 287 10.75 -0.90 3.98
N ALA A 288 11.49 -0.11 4.78
CA ALA A 288 12.56 -0.63 5.63
C ALA A 288 12.07 -1.34 6.90
N VAL A 289 10.76 -1.29 7.17
CA VAL A 289 10.10 -1.94 8.31
C VAL A 289 8.84 -2.65 7.82
N ASP A 290 8.50 -3.78 8.43
CA ASP A 290 7.26 -4.48 8.10
C ASP A 290 6.02 -3.75 8.65
N GLY A 291 4.86 -3.93 8.00
CA GLY A 291 3.57 -3.43 8.48
C GLY A 291 3.04 -2.17 7.79
N LYS A 292 1.80 -1.81 8.13
CA LYS A 292 1.08 -0.74 7.44
C LYS A 292 1.67 0.63 7.77
N HIS A 293 2.10 1.31 6.71
CA HIS A 293 2.59 2.67 6.76
C HIS A 293 1.42 3.66 6.70
N ARG A 294 1.58 4.79 7.38
CA ARG A 294 0.74 5.97 7.23
C ARG A 294 1.65 7.17 6.96
N ALA A 295 1.46 7.83 5.81
CA ALA A 295 2.06 9.13 5.65
C ALA A 295 1.29 10.06 6.58
N GLU A 296 1.99 10.79 7.45
CA GLU A 296 1.31 11.86 8.15
C GLU A 296 0.90 12.93 7.12
N VAL A 297 -0.40 12.96 6.84
CA VAL A 297 -1.04 14.01 6.05
C VAL A 297 -1.08 15.24 6.94
N PHE A 298 0.04 15.92 7.03
CA PHE A 298 -0.02 17.29 7.48
C PHE A 298 -0.58 18.09 6.32
N GLU A 299 -1.76 18.68 6.55
CA GLU A 299 -2.20 19.81 5.75
C GLU A 299 -0.99 20.73 5.58
N ASP A 300 -0.79 21.21 4.35
CA ASP A 300 0.23 22.21 4.02
C ASP A 300 -0.17 23.53 4.73
N GLY A 301 -0.13 23.52 6.07
CA GLY A 301 -0.26 24.71 6.88
C GLY A 301 0.88 25.66 6.54
N ASN A 302 0.88 26.84 7.15
CA ASN A 302 1.87 27.87 6.86
C ASN A 302 3.27 27.56 7.47
N GLY A 303 3.62 26.29 7.68
CA GLY A 303 4.92 25.86 8.17
C GLY A 303 6.03 25.98 7.14
N HIS A 304 7.28 25.81 7.57
CA HIS A 304 8.46 25.91 6.71
C HIS A 304 9.33 24.66 6.80
N PHE A 305 9.97 24.28 5.69
CA PHE A 305 11.04 23.28 5.72
C PHE A 305 12.29 23.86 6.37
N LEU A 306 12.85 23.12 7.33
CA LEU A 306 14.09 23.43 8.06
C LEU A 306 15.30 22.68 7.50
N ALA A 307 15.06 21.78 6.56
CA ALA A 307 16.04 20.94 5.92
C ALA A 307 15.93 21.04 4.40
N GLN A 308 17.02 20.71 3.70
CA GLN A 308 17.10 20.70 2.25
C GLN A 308 17.73 19.40 1.78
N VAL A 309 17.06 18.68 0.89
CA VAL A 309 17.63 17.51 0.21
C VAL A 309 18.76 17.98 -0.70
N GLN A 310 19.97 17.51 -0.47
CA GLN A 310 21.12 17.74 -1.35
C GLN A 310 21.18 16.66 -2.42
N LYS A 311 20.95 15.41 -2.02
CA LYS A 311 21.07 14.26 -2.90
C LYS A 311 20.26 13.09 -2.36
N CYS A 312 19.60 12.36 -3.24
CA CYS A 312 18.93 11.10 -2.90
C CYS A 312 19.16 10.13 -4.05
N GLN A 313 19.71 8.96 -3.76
CA GLN A 313 20.09 7.96 -4.76
C GLN A 313 19.82 6.56 -4.24
N THR A 314 19.43 5.67 -5.14
CA THR A 314 19.29 4.24 -4.92
C THR A 314 20.01 3.47 -6.01
N ILE A 315 20.45 2.25 -5.69
CA ILE A 315 21.03 1.31 -6.66
C ILE A 315 20.01 0.19 -6.87
N PRO A 316 19.36 0.09 -8.04
CA PRO A 316 18.45 -1.00 -8.33
C PRO A 316 19.13 -2.37 -8.21
N ALA A 317 18.40 -3.37 -7.71
CA ALA A 317 18.88 -4.74 -7.65
C ALA A 317 19.04 -5.34 -9.06
N SER A 318 18.15 -4.94 -9.98
CA SER A 318 18.15 -5.30 -11.39
C SER A 318 18.01 -4.06 -12.27
N SER A 319 18.82 -3.94 -13.32
CA SER A 319 18.70 -2.86 -14.30
C SER A 319 17.42 -2.95 -15.13
N ASN A 320 16.79 -4.13 -15.19
CA ASN A 320 15.57 -4.34 -15.95
C ASN A 320 14.31 -3.96 -15.15
N ILE A 321 14.43 -3.78 -13.82
CA ILE A 321 13.32 -3.39 -12.93
C ILE A 321 13.80 -2.19 -12.09
N PRO A 322 14.01 -1.01 -12.71
CA PRO A 322 14.63 0.13 -12.05
C PRO A 322 13.78 0.73 -10.92
N PHE A 323 12.46 0.51 -10.95
CA PHE A 323 11.50 0.93 -9.93
C PHE A 323 11.21 -0.14 -8.87
N GLY A 324 11.94 -1.27 -8.88
CA GLY A 324 11.69 -2.38 -7.95
C GLY A 324 12.69 -2.44 -6.79
N ALA A 325 13.05 -3.67 -6.41
CA ALA A 325 14.01 -3.92 -5.33
C ALA A 325 15.33 -3.16 -5.52
N VAL A 326 15.89 -2.68 -4.40
CA VAL A 326 17.15 -1.91 -4.36
C VAL A 326 18.21 -2.68 -3.58
N LYS A 327 19.49 -2.49 -3.94
CA LYS A 327 20.66 -3.04 -3.24
C LYS A 327 21.16 -2.13 -2.12
N SER A 328 20.99 -0.83 -2.31
CA SER A 328 21.40 0.21 -1.37
C SER A 328 20.74 1.53 -1.74
N GLY A 329 20.78 2.49 -0.81
CA GLY A 329 20.44 3.88 -1.09
C GLY A 329 21.08 4.81 -0.09
N SER A 330 21.17 6.08 -0.46
CA SER A 330 21.76 7.14 0.37
C SER A 330 20.98 8.43 0.19
N LEU A 331 20.74 9.11 1.29
CA LEU A 331 20.03 10.38 1.36
C LEU A 331 20.89 11.40 2.09
N GLU A 332 21.34 12.42 1.37
CA GLU A 332 22.09 13.55 1.92
C GLU A 332 21.11 14.72 2.15
N ILE A 333 20.93 15.09 3.41
CA ILE A 333 20.10 16.21 3.85
C ILE A 333 21.00 17.26 4.50
N LYS A 334 20.89 18.49 4.03
CA LYS A 334 21.44 19.65 4.73
C LYS A 334 20.40 20.12 5.75
N GLY A 335 20.75 20.12 7.03
CA GLY A 335 19.83 20.51 8.11
C GLY A 335 20.53 20.65 9.44
N PHE A 336 19.76 20.92 10.49
CA PHE A 336 20.26 21.05 11.85
C PHE A 336 20.16 19.71 12.57
N LEU A 337 21.20 19.37 13.31
CA LEU A 337 21.23 18.14 14.08
C LEU A 337 21.23 18.48 15.57
N ILE A 338 20.20 18.04 16.27
CA ILE A 338 20.03 18.27 17.71
C ILE A 338 20.35 16.98 18.42
N GLN A 339 21.35 16.99 19.29
CA GLN A 339 21.65 15.83 20.13
C GLN A 339 20.62 15.75 21.26
N GLY A 340 20.09 14.55 21.47
CA GLY A 340 19.18 14.22 22.56
C GLY A 340 19.66 13.02 23.34
N VAL A 341 19.42 13.02 24.65
CA VAL A 341 19.67 11.86 25.51
C VAL A 341 18.32 11.22 25.85
N TRP A 342 18.22 9.92 25.59
CA TRP A 342 17.06 9.16 25.99
C TRP A 342 17.10 8.86 27.49
N SER A 343 15.98 9.04 28.18
CA SER A 343 15.83 8.70 29.59
C SER A 343 14.49 7.98 29.77
N GLU A 344 14.50 6.84 30.45
CA GLU A 344 13.27 6.10 30.76
C GLU A 344 12.46 6.89 31.80
N ASP A 345 11.28 7.42 31.44
CA ASP A 345 10.39 8.04 32.42
C ASP A 345 9.59 6.94 33.13
N SER A 346 9.82 6.81 34.44
CA SER A 346 9.16 5.86 35.35
C SER A 346 7.62 5.87 35.34
N LYS A 347 6.99 6.84 34.66
CA LYS A 347 5.51 7.00 34.57
C LYS A 347 4.90 6.65 33.22
N SER A 348 5.70 6.48 32.16
CA SER A 348 5.21 6.08 30.84
C SER A 348 5.29 4.56 30.70
N MET A 349 4.15 3.90 30.51
CA MET A 349 4.10 2.44 30.36
C MET A 349 4.47 1.96 28.94
N GLU A 350 4.62 2.87 27.97
CA GLU A 350 4.91 2.56 26.56
C GLU A 350 6.09 3.37 26.03
N PHE A 351 6.90 2.76 25.15
CA PHE A 351 8.09 3.38 24.55
C PHE A 351 7.75 4.75 23.92
N ARG A 352 6.58 4.86 23.26
CA ARG A 352 6.03 6.07 22.61
C ARG A 352 5.88 7.30 23.51
N ASP A 353 5.82 7.12 24.83
CA ASP A 353 5.55 8.20 25.80
C ASP A 353 6.84 8.72 26.51
N SER A 354 8.02 8.22 26.14
CA SER A 354 9.29 8.66 26.73
C SER A 354 9.75 10.04 26.22
N ARG A 355 10.45 10.79 27.09
CA ARG A 355 10.91 12.16 26.82
C ARG A 355 12.38 12.16 26.41
N ILE A 356 12.72 12.86 25.32
CA ILE A 356 14.12 13.12 24.95
C ILE A 356 14.49 14.52 25.44
N HIS A 357 15.56 14.61 26.24
CA HIS A 357 16.15 15.89 26.63
C HIS A 357 17.14 16.33 25.55
N ALA A 358 16.71 17.26 24.70
CA ALA A 358 17.54 17.89 23.69
C ALA A 358 18.30 19.11 24.25
N ASP A 359 19.42 19.47 23.61
CA ASP A 359 20.26 20.64 23.95
C ASP A 359 19.54 22.01 23.80
N LEU A 360 18.31 21.99 23.24
CA LEU A 360 17.35 23.07 23.42
C LEU A 360 16.72 22.95 24.81
N SER A 361 17.22 23.74 25.76
CA SER A 361 16.73 23.88 27.14
C SER A 361 15.27 23.44 27.36
N SER A 362 15.09 22.19 27.79
CA SER A 362 13.81 21.57 28.19
C SER A 362 12.72 21.41 27.12
N VAL A 363 13.08 21.16 25.86
CA VAL A 363 12.11 20.71 24.85
C VAL A 363 11.66 19.27 25.16
N THR A 364 10.36 19.06 25.28
CA THR A 364 9.77 17.71 25.38
C THR A 364 9.46 17.22 23.98
N ILE A 365 10.00 16.05 23.64
CA ILE A 365 9.83 15.41 22.34
C ILE A 365 8.88 14.23 22.50
N THR A 366 7.83 14.21 21.69
CA THR A 366 7.03 13.01 21.41
C THR A 366 7.72 12.27 20.27
N HIS A 367 7.91 10.96 20.38
CA HIS A 367 8.59 10.19 19.35
C HIS A 367 7.78 8.98 18.91
N TYR A 368 7.97 8.66 17.64
CA TYR A 368 7.31 7.59 16.92
C TYR A 368 8.40 6.67 16.39
N PRO A 369 8.80 5.67 17.16
CA PRO A 369 9.84 4.75 16.75
C PRO A 369 9.38 3.92 15.56
N ASP A 370 10.30 3.65 14.63
CA ASP A 370 10.00 2.82 13.46
C ASP A 370 9.82 1.35 13.89
N THR A 371 10.59 0.88 14.87
CA THR A 371 10.60 -0.54 15.28
C THR A 371 10.98 -0.74 16.76
N LEU A 372 10.61 -1.88 17.33
CA LEU A 372 11.11 -2.34 18.64
C LEU A 372 12.61 -2.70 18.62
N ASP A 373 13.15 -3.06 17.45
CA ASP A 373 14.57 -3.44 17.31
C ASP A 373 15.50 -2.27 17.67
N ASP A 374 14.98 -1.05 17.58
CA ASP A 374 15.70 0.19 17.84
C ASP A 374 15.49 0.74 19.26
N LYS A 375 14.85 -0.03 20.15
CA LYS A 375 14.59 0.38 21.53
C LYS A 375 15.89 0.89 22.18
N PRO A 376 15.91 2.13 22.69
CA PRO A 376 17.05 2.70 23.37
C PRO A 376 17.45 1.92 24.61
N SER A 377 18.75 1.94 24.89
CA SER A 377 19.26 1.76 26.26
C SER A 377 19.14 3.06 27.06
N ASP A 378 19.10 2.96 28.39
CA ASP A 378 19.11 4.14 29.27
C ASP A 378 20.31 5.03 28.98
N MET A 379 20.08 6.34 28.90
CA MET A 379 21.07 7.36 28.55
C MET A 379 21.68 7.23 27.14
N GLU A 380 21.08 6.43 26.24
CA GLU A 380 21.54 6.34 24.86
C GLU A 380 21.34 7.67 24.10
N ILE A 381 22.31 8.02 23.27
CA ILE A 381 22.34 9.27 22.51
C ILE A 381 21.65 9.09 21.16
N PHE A 382 20.71 9.98 20.86
CA PHE A 382 20.04 10.08 19.57
C PHE A 382 20.26 11.45 18.96
N HIS A 383 20.03 11.53 17.66
CA HIS A 383 20.07 12.78 16.94
C HIS A 383 18.70 13.07 16.32
N CYS A 384 18.17 14.24 16.63
CA CYS A 384 16.94 14.75 16.05
C CYS A 384 17.29 15.65 14.87
N LEU A 385 16.77 15.34 13.68
CA LEU A 385 16.88 16.16 12.49
C LEU A 385 15.52 16.80 12.19
N PRO A 386 15.27 18.06 12.60
CA PRO A 386 14.06 18.77 12.24
C PRO A 386 13.96 18.92 10.72
N LEU A 387 12.86 18.46 10.14
CA LEU A 387 12.60 18.59 8.70
C LEU A 387 11.71 19.80 8.41
N ARG A 388 10.76 20.09 9.29
CA ARG A 388 9.80 21.19 9.11
C ARG A 388 9.20 21.72 10.41
N THR A 389 8.51 22.84 10.29
CA THR A 389 7.58 23.36 11.29
C THR A 389 6.14 23.14 10.88
N ARG A 390 5.21 23.03 11.84
CA ARG A 390 3.76 22.97 11.54
C ARG A 390 3.11 24.33 11.38
N SER A 391 3.68 25.33 12.02
CA SER A 391 3.16 26.69 12.07
C SER A 391 4.27 27.70 11.79
N GLU A 392 3.89 28.91 11.39
CA GLU A 392 4.80 30.06 11.21
C GLU A 392 5.54 30.41 12.50
N SER A 393 4.97 30.05 13.66
CA SER A 393 5.57 30.30 14.98
C SER A 393 6.88 29.54 15.19
N MET A 394 7.13 28.48 14.40
CA MET A 394 8.25 27.55 14.54
C MET A 394 8.31 26.79 15.88
N GLN A 395 7.27 26.88 16.72
CA GLN A 395 7.22 26.21 18.01
C GLN A 395 6.92 24.73 17.88
N ASP A 396 6.36 24.30 16.75
CA ASP A 396 6.01 22.91 16.49
C ASP A 396 6.97 22.32 15.48
N LEU A 397 7.94 21.52 15.95
CA LEU A 397 8.93 20.86 15.10
C LEU A 397 8.48 19.44 14.77
N ALA A 398 8.71 19.03 13.53
CA ALA A 398 8.59 17.64 13.11
C ALA A 398 9.83 17.22 12.33
N GLY A 399 10.32 16.01 12.58
CA GLY A 399 11.53 15.54 11.92
C GLY A 399 11.85 14.07 12.14
N LEU A 400 13.10 13.69 11.88
CA LEU A 400 13.60 12.32 11.97
C LEU A 400 14.38 12.10 13.26
N LEU A 401 14.23 10.90 13.82
CA LEU A 401 15.14 10.36 14.82
C LEU A 401 16.19 9.49 14.14
N LEU A 402 17.45 9.79 14.44
CA LEU A 402 18.60 9.19 13.82
C LEU A 402 19.54 8.58 14.87
N LYS A 403 20.05 7.38 14.59
CA LYS A 403 21.20 6.79 15.29
C LYS A 403 22.45 6.89 14.41
N PRO A 404 23.61 7.24 14.98
CA PRO A 404 24.86 7.17 14.24
C PRO A 404 25.22 5.71 13.91
N THR A 405 25.93 5.54 12.82
CA THR A 405 26.53 4.28 12.37
C THR A 405 28.06 4.36 12.51
N ASP A 406 28.75 3.23 12.47
CA ASP A 406 30.21 3.18 12.63
C ASP A 406 30.97 3.99 11.57
N ASP A 407 30.38 4.18 10.38
CA ASP A 407 30.98 4.88 9.24
C ASP A 407 30.72 6.40 9.25
N GLY A 408 30.21 6.95 10.36
CA GLY A 408 29.86 8.38 10.47
C GLY A 408 28.60 8.79 9.68
N MET A 409 27.86 7.80 9.16
CA MET A 409 26.53 7.99 8.56
C MET A 409 25.45 7.84 9.64
N TYR A 410 24.21 8.12 9.28
CA TYR A 410 23.06 7.96 10.16
C TYR A 410 22.08 6.92 9.63
N ARG A 411 21.41 6.25 10.55
CA ARG A 411 20.27 5.39 10.26
C ARG A 411 19.04 5.97 10.92
N ARG A 412 17.93 6.04 10.18
CA ARG A 412 16.64 6.43 10.74
C ARG A 412 16.11 5.33 11.66
N VAL A 413 15.60 5.75 12.82
CA VAL A 413 15.00 4.88 13.84
C VAL A 413 13.60 5.33 14.27
N GLY A 414 13.11 6.44 13.73
CA GLY A 414 11.79 6.97 14.05
C GLY A 414 11.55 8.35 13.46
N SER A 415 10.36 8.85 13.75
CA SER A 415 9.98 10.26 13.59
C SER A 415 9.81 10.90 14.96
N PHE A 416 9.88 12.23 15.02
CA PHE A 416 9.55 12.96 16.24
C PHE A 416 8.72 14.20 15.98
N GLU A 417 8.01 14.59 17.02
CA GLU A 417 7.34 15.87 17.17
C GLU A 417 7.81 16.54 18.44
N ALA A 418 8.01 17.85 18.38
CA ALA A 418 8.43 18.60 19.56
C ALA A 418 7.72 19.93 19.63
N TRP A 419 7.30 20.30 20.84
CA TRP A 419 6.81 21.64 21.13
C TRP A 419 7.86 22.44 21.89
N VAL A 420 8.38 23.48 21.25
CA VAL A 420 9.33 24.43 21.82
C VAL A 420 8.53 25.51 22.54
N GLY A 421 8.57 25.51 23.87
CA GLY A 421 7.78 26.44 24.68
C GLY A 421 8.12 27.91 24.43
N LEU A 422 7.14 28.79 24.70
CA LEU A 422 7.15 30.25 24.44
C LEU A 422 8.34 31.04 25.01
N LYS A 423 9.18 30.45 25.86
CA LYS A 423 10.34 31.11 26.49
C LYS A 423 11.60 31.10 25.62
N ILE A 424 11.63 30.30 24.56
CA ILE A 424 12.75 30.17 23.64
C ILE A 424 12.21 30.49 22.25
N ASP A 425 12.80 31.45 21.56
CA ASP A 425 12.51 31.67 20.14
C ASP A 425 13.33 30.66 19.32
N PRO A 426 12.71 29.65 18.69
CA PRO A 426 13.43 28.64 17.91
C PRO A 426 14.29 29.26 16.81
N ARG A 427 13.87 30.41 16.25
CA ARG A 427 14.59 31.12 15.19
C ARG A 427 15.99 31.52 15.63
N THR A 428 16.08 32.11 16.83
CA THR A 428 17.37 32.55 17.38
C THR A 428 18.33 31.39 17.61
N TRP A 429 17.82 30.21 17.95
CA TRP A 429 18.65 29.01 18.07
C TRP A 429 19.15 28.55 16.69
N PHE A 430 18.26 28.43 15.69
CA PHE A 430 18.65 28.02 14.34
C PHE A 430 19.63 29.01 13.67
N GLU A 431 19.52 30.31 13.95
CA GLU A 431 20.46 31.34 13.46
C GLU A 431 21.86 31.23 14.07
N GLN A 432 21.99 30.66 15.27
CA GLN A 432 23.26 30.47 15.97
C GLN A 432 23.96 29.16 15.61
N GLN A 433 23.27 28.26 14.92
CA GLN A 433 23.79 26.95 14.53
C GLN A 433 24.17 26.95 13.04
N GLU A 434 25.17 26.15 12.68
CA GLU A 434 25.47 25.89 11.28
C GLU A 434 24.81 24.58 10.83
N PRO A 435 24.05 24.59 9.72
CA PRO A 435 23.47 23.38 9.17
C PRO A 435 24.57 22.45 8.63
N GLN A 436 24.43 21.16 8.91
CA GLN A 436 25.38 20.11 8.54
C GLN A 436 24.82 19.29 7.37
N ILE A 437 25.71 18.63 6.61
CA ILE A 437 25.30 17.61 5.64
C ILE A 437 25.24 16.27 6.38
N ILE A 438 24.03 15.73 6.47
CA ILE A 438 23.71 14.49 7.17
C ILE A 438 23.39 13.44 6.12
N THR A 439 24.16 12.36 6.12
CA THR A 439 23.95 11.24 5.19
C THR A 439 23.22 10.12 5.92
N ILE A 440 22.05 9.75 5.39
CA ILE A 440 21.17 8.71 5.92
C ILE A 440 21.20 7.51 4.96
N ILE A 441 21.43 6.31 5.49
CA ILE A 441 21.49 5.06 4.72
C ILE A 441 20.31 4.13 4.99
#